data_AF-A0A8T4ND31-F1
#
_entry.id   AF-A0A8T4ND31-F1
#
_cell.length_a   1.000
_cell.length_b   1.000
_cell.length_c   1.000
_cell.angle_alpha   90.00
_cell.angle_beta   90.00
_cell.angle_gamma   90.00
#
_symmetry.space_group_name_H-M   'P 1'
#
loop_
_entity.id
_entity.type
_entity.pdbx_description
1 polymer ?
#
loop_
_entity_poly.entity_id
_entity_poly.type
_entity_poly.pdbx_seq_one_letter_code
_entity_poly.pdbx_strand_id
1 'polypeptide(L)'
;MKKRVAMCIFPVIVVLSLFMVAAANESYDNAGISSQTLSPVDENSAVNKAYQCLESQIANKSNFALQEAIFGVLALGSKNNLVSIIQNNKQATEACWPKGGCKIKESAQVALAYERIGSSTNDVKQWLISKKALPNDLQWYLEIDVAQHVPASCNVKYDGRDYKISVQNDMTLSGSAGSCLSLSNSGYWLRINNNCLAKSFEISCDQDFITTLLYQKSGGSTVYVSPTTHSAPSLGITNESVRVSCLKNTPSGACDYEGTLWGALALQKINVDVSDIIPYLVALSDENSKLFPSSFLYILTGDEEYYSAIIEMRKNGQYWEVLNTLYNRYHDTSLAMLSLSSSSSSLSEIDRTKSYLLGIQTNQGCWNNNNIKDTAFLLYSAWPRRTEGTSTGGSSLIACVEAGFSCERLSECTEAGGVKREGYDCPSGASICCSVKVERESCQAQNGNICQTDEICDGQAIESGEGACCIGFCVPAPIASNVCEDLGGSCLDSCGDNQEESSESCSNNQICCIGIKSSGFGKIWIIILILLIVIVALGIFFRDKLRLWWFTKRGKSSASPVTRTGMPPRGPPGETRLPPRMQPMFAQRNRLPIGGEKDKDMDDTMRKLREMSR
;
A
#
# COMPACT_ATOMS: atom_id res chain seq x y z
N MET A 1 -1.88 63.05 26.02
CA MET A 1 -1.50 61.72 26.57
C MET A 1 -2.69 60.75 26.64
N LYS A 2 -3.39 60.44 25.53
CA LYS A 2 -4.52 59.48 25.55
C LYS A 2 -4.61 58.52 24.34
N LYS A 3 -3.58 58.45 23.48
CA LYS A 3 -3.60 57.62 22.24
C LYS A 3 -2.60 56.45 22.22
N ARG A 4 -1.92 56.12 23.31
CA ARG A 4 -0.88 55.06 23.31
C ARG A 4 -1.18 53.80 24.13
N VAL A 5 -2.31 53.75 24.86
CA VAL A 5 -2.67 52.56 25.67
C VAL A 5 -3.45 51.51 24.84
N ALA A 6 -4.12 51.92 23.77
CA ALA A 6 -4.92 51.01 22.95
C ALA A 6 -4.11 50.02 22.07
N MET A 7 -2.81 50.25 21.87
CA MET A 7 -2.00 49.44 20.95
C MET A 7 -1.35 48.20 21.62
N CYS A 8 -1.39 48.09 22.95
CA CYS A 8 -0.82 46.94 23.68
C CYS A 8 -1.85 45.90 24.10
N ILE A 9 -3.15 46.20 24.04
CA ILE A 9 -4.22 45.30 24.49
C ILE A 9 -4.64 44.32 23.36
N PHE A 10 -4.49 44.72 22.09
CA PHE A 10 -4.89 43.92 20.93
C PHE A 10 -4.19 42.54 20.80
N PRO A 11 -2.86 42.38 21.02
CA PRO A 11 -2.24 41.07 20.91
C PRO A 11 -2.63 40.11 22.06
N VAL A 12 -2.99 40.63 23.23
CA VAL A 12 -3.40 39.82 24.39
C VAL A 12 -4.79 39.21 24.16
N ILE A 13 -5.69 39.95 23.51
CA ILE A 13 -7.03 39.45 23.17
C ILE A 13 -6.97 38.40 22.06
N VAL A 14 -6.08 38.56 21.06
CA VAL A 14 -5.90 37.57 19.97
C VAL A 14 -5.35 36.24 20.50
N VAL A 15 -4.43 36.29 21.48
CA VAL A 15 -3.92 35.08 22.13
C VAL A 15 -5.00 34.41 22.99
N LEU A 16 -5.79 35.17 23.74
CA LEU A 16 -6.92 34.63 24.52
C LEU A 16 -8.05 34.04 23.66
N SER A 17 -8.31 34.59 22.47
CA SER A 17 -9.30 34.02 21.54
C SER A 17 -8.85 32.70 20.90
N LEU A 18 -7.54 32.47 20.77
CA LEU A 18 -7.00 31.19 20.30
C LEU A 18 -7.12 30.08 21.37
N PHE A 19 -7.20 30.44 22.66
CA PHE A 19 -7.39 29.48 23.74
C PHE A 19 -8.84 28.99 23.91
N MET A 20 -9.84 29.77 23.50
CA MET A 20 -11.26 29.39 23.62
C MET A 20 -11.73 28.39 22.54
N VAL A 21 -11.02 28.25 21.42
CA VAL A 21 -11.41 27.34 20.33
C VAL A 21 -10.94 25.88 20.56
N ALA A 22 -10.05 25.64 21.53
CA ALA A 22 -9.54 24.29 21.83
C ALA A 22 -10.36 23.52 22.88
N ALA A 23 -11.42 24.11 23.45
CA ALA A 23 -12.16 23.53 24.59
C ALA A 23 -13.61 23.12 24.26
N ALA A 24 -13.98 23.01 22.98
CA ALA A 24 -15.30 22.53 22.58
C ALA A 24 -15.15 21.34 21.62
N ASN A 25 -14.78 20.18 22.17
CA ASN A 25 -15.12 18.89 21.56
C ASN A 25 -16.08 18.20 22.53
N GLU A 26 -17.32 18.04 22.07
CA GLU A 26 -18.43 17.46 22.81
C GLU A 26 -18.15 16.00 23.17
N SER A 27 -18.43 15.69 24.44
CA SER A 27 -18.56 14.35 25.00
C SER A 27 -19.69 13.61 24.26
N TYR A 28 -19.33 12.50 23.61
CA TYR A 28 -20.26 11.49 23.12
C TYR A 28 -20.27 10.35 24.13
N ASP A 29 -21.39 10.15 24.82
CA ASP A 29 -21.64 8.97 25.64
C ASP A 29 -21.64 7.72 24.75
N ASN A 30 -20.68 6.80 24.96
CA ASN A 30 -20.62 5.51 24.29
C ASN A 30 -20.85 4.39 25.29
N ALA A 31 -21.91 3.62 25.06
CA ALA A 31 -22.21 2.39 25.78
C ALA A 31 -21.12 1.34 25.49
N GLY A 32 -20.51 0.79 26.54
CA GLY A 32 -19.49 -0.25 26.46
C GLY A 32 -20.02 -1.53 25.82
N ILE A 33 -19.31 -2.03 24.82
CA ILE A 33 -19.65 -3.27 24.11
C ILE A 33 -18.61 -4.32 24.48
N SER A 34 -19.08 -5.37 25.16
CA SER A 34 -18.32 -6.59 25.38
C SER A 34 -18.20 -7.35 24.06
N SER A 35 -17.06 -8.00 23.83
CA SER A 35 -16.82 -8.86 22.65
C SER A 35 -17.57 -10.19 22.80
N GLN A 36 -18.90 -10.13 22.81
CA GLN A 36 -19.74 -11.29 22.55
C GLN A 36 -19.98 -11.36 21.05
N THR A 37 -19.86 -12.55 20.48
CA THR A 37 -20.28 -12.84 19.10
C THR A 37 -21.73 -12.38 18.95
N LEU A 38 -21.96 -11.33 18.16
CA LEU A 38 -23.31 -10.79 17.94
C LEU A 38 -24.20 -11.89 17.38
N SER A 39 -25.43 -11.98 17.88
CA SER A 39 -26.39 -12.90 17.28
C SER A 39 -26.61 -12.51 15.81
N PRO A 40 -26.87 -13.46 14.89
CA PRO A 40 -27.14 -13.14 13.48
C PRO A 40 -28.30 -12.14 13.29
N VAL A 41 -29.22 -12.06 14.26
CA VAL A 41 -30.35 -11.12 14.24
C VAL A 41 -29.88 -9.69 14.56
N ASP A 42 -28.99 -9.54 15.54
CA ASP A 42 -28.45 -8.24 15.96
C ASP A 42 -27.50 -7.66 14.90
N GLU A 43 -26.67 -8.52 14.28
CA GLU A 43 -25.81 -8.12 13.15
C GLU A 43 -26.65 -7.57 11.99
N ASN A 44 -27.67 -8.30 11.55
CA ASN A 44 -28.51 -7.86 10.44
C ASN A 44 -29.19 -6.51 10.72
N SER A 45 -29.64 -6.27 11.96
CA SER A 45 -30.22 -4.99 12.36
C SER A 45 -29.21 -3.84 12.26
N ALA A 46 -28.01 -4.03 12.82
CA ALA A 46 -26.93 -3.04 12.80
C ALA A 46 -26.42 -2.73 11.38
N VAL A 47 -26.28 -3.77 10.55
CA VAL A 47 -25.92 -3.63 9.13
C VAL A 47 -27.01 -2.90 8.35
N ASN A 48 -28.29 -3.25 8.58
CA ASN A 48 -29.40 -2.56 7.94
C ASN A 48 -29.46 -1.08 8.32
N LYS A 49 -29.19 -0.76 9.59
CA LYS A 49 -29.08 0.61 10.08
C LYS A 49 -27.94 1.36 9.39
N ALA A 50 -26.79 0.72 9.16
CA ALA A 50 -25.69 1.32 8.42
C ALA A 50 -26.02 1.63 6.96
N TYR A 51 -26.69 0.71 6.27
CA TYR A 51 -27.17 0.95 4.90
C TYR A 51 -28.18 2.10 4.85
N GLN A 52 -29.13 2.15 5.78
CA GLN A 52 -30.09 3.26 5.90
C GLN A 52 -29.38 4.59 6.18
N CYS A 53 -28.36 4.57 7.04
CA CYS A 53 -27.53 5.73 7.31
C CYS A 53 -26.86 6.22 6.03
N LEU A 54 -26.19 5.35 5.28
CA LEU A 54 -25.54 5.69 4.02
C LEU A 54 -26.54 6.27 3.01
N GLU A 55 -27.70 5.64 2.84
CA GLU A 55 -28.77 6.15 1.96
C GLU A 55 -29.25 7.54 2.39
N SER A 56 -29.39 7.79 3.69
CA SER A 56 -29.80 9.09 4.24
C SER A 56 -28.75 10.17 4.01
N GLN A 57 -27.46 9.86 4.21
CA GLN A 57 -26.35 10.78 3.97
C GLN A 57 -26.28 11.16 2.48
N ILE A 58 -26.53 10.20 1.59
CA ILE A 58 -26.60 10.45 0.15
C ILE A 58 -27.86 11.24 -0.22
N ALA A 59 -29.02 10.97 0.37
CA ALA A 59 -30.24 11.74 0.07
C ALA A 59 -30.10 13.22 0.49
N ASN A 60 -29.39 13.49 1.59
CA ASN A 60 -29.25 14.83 2.16
C ASN A 60 -28.11 15.66 1.56
N LYS A 61 -27.25 15.07 0.72
CA LYS A 61 -26.08 15.75 0.16
C LYS A 61 -26.31 16.16 -1.29
N SER A 62 -26.04 17.43 -1.60
CA SER A 62 -26.21 17.99 -2.94
C SER A 62 -24.98 17.88 -3.84
N ASN A 63 -23.78 17.83 -3.25
CA ASN A 63 -22.51 17.75 -3.96
C ASN A 63 -21.68 16.58 -3.45
N PHE A 64 -21.30 15.67 -4.36
CA PHE A 64 -20.49 14.50 -4.03
C PHE A 64 -19.08 14.65 -4.59
N ALA A 65 -18.09 14.25 -3.79
CA ALA A 65 -16.78 13.94 -4.34
C ALA A 65 -16.89 12.66 -5.19
N LEU A 66 -16.07 12.55 -6.23
CA LEU A 66 -16.06 11.39 -7.12
C LEU A 66 -15.90 10.06 -6.35
N GLN A 67 -15.01 10.04 -5.35
CA GLN A 67 -14.77 8.87 -4.51
C GLN A 67 -16.02 8.44 -3.72
N GLU A 68 -16.80 9.40 -3.20
CA GLU A 68 -18.05 9.10 -2.49
C GLU A 68 -19.08 8.48 -3.44
N ALA A 69 -19.16 8.97 -4.68
CA ALA A 69 -20.04 8.41 -5.69
C ALA A 69 -19.61 6.99 -6.10
N ILE A 70 -18.31 6.76 -6.32
CA ILE A 70 -17.76 5.44 -6.67
C ILE A 70 -18.06 4.41 -5.58
N PHE A 71 -17.64 4.66 -4.34
CA PHE A 71 -17.86 3.70 -3.25
C PHE A 71 -19.34 3.57 -2.89
N GLY A 72 -20.11 4.64 -3.01
CA GLY A 72 -21.57 4.59 -2.86
C GLY A 72 -22.22 3.67 -3.90
N VAL A 73 -21.77 3.69 -5.17
CA VAL A 73 -22.23 2.75 -6.21
C VAL A 73 -21.80 1.32 -5.90
N LEU A 74 -20.57 1.12 -5.42
CA LEU A 74 -20.11 -0.22 -5.03
C LEU A 74 -20.98 -0.83 -3.92
N ALA A 75 -21.39 -0.03 -2.93
CA ALA A 75 -22.20 -0.47 -1.80
C ALA A 75 -23.71 -0.58 -2.10
N LEU A 76 -24.29 0.45 -2.75
CA LEU A 76 -25.74 0.58 -2.94
C LEU A 76 -26.22 0.18 -4.34
N GLY A 77 -25.31 -0.09 -5.27
CA GLY A 77 -25.62 -0.34 -6.66
C GLY A 77 -26.00 0.92 -7.43
N SER A 78 -26.90 0.76 -8.41
CA SER A 78 -27.19 1.75 -9.44
C SER A 78 -28.18 2.83 -8.96
N LYS A 79 -27.75 3.66 -8.01
CA LYS A 79 -28.49 4.86 -7.60
C LYS A 79 -28.22 6.00 -8.61
N ASN A 80 -29.28 6.47 -9.28
CA ASN A 80 -29.20 7.44 -10.39
C ASN A 80 -28.35 8.69 -10.07
N ASN A 81 -28.47 9.24 -8.87
CA ASN A 81 -27.70 10.40 -8.45
C ASN A 81 -26.19 10.11 -8.43
N LEU A 82 -25.75 8.98 -7.86
CA LEU A 82 -24.34 8.61 -7.81
C LEU A 82 -23.77 8.29 -9.20
N VAL A 83 -24.50 7.52 -10.01
CA VAL A 83 -24.10 7.20 -11.39
C VAL A 83 -23.96 8.46 -12.22
N SER A 84 -24.87 9.42 -12.08
CA SER A 84 -24.79 10.71 -12.78
C SER A 84 -23.55 11.51 -12.39
N ILE A 85 -23.13 11.49 -11.12
CA ILE A 85 -21.89 12.16 -10.68
C ILE A 85 -20.67 11.53 -11.34
N ILE A 86 -20.61 10.20 -11.40
CA ILE A 86 -19.53 9.49 -12.10
C ILE A 86 -19.51 9.90 -13.57
N GLN A 87 -20.66 9.88 -14.26
CA GLN A 87 -20.76 10.28 -15.66
C GLN A 87 -20.36 11.75 -15.90
N ASN A 88 -20.80 12.66 -15.04
CA ASN A 88 -20.48 14.09 -15.13
C ASN A 88 -18.98 14.38 -14.90
N ASN A 89 -18.30 13.51 -14.15
CA ASN A 89 -16.86 13.56 -13.93
C ASN A 89 -16.05 12.82 -15.00
N LYS A 90 -16.67 12.26 -16.04
CA LYS A 90 -15.96 11.66 -17.17
C LYS A 90 -15.29 12.75 -18.01
N GLN A 91 -14.06 12.49 -18.47
CA GLN A 91 -13.40 13.35 -19.44
C GLN A 91 -14.16 13.32 -20.79
N ALA A 92 -14.25 14.47 -21.47
CA ALA A 92 -15.05 14.56 -22.70
C ALA A 92 -14.47 13.78 -23.88
N THR A 93 -13.15 13.62 -23.92
CA THR A 93 -12.41 13.05 -25.05
C THR A 93 -11.98 11.61 -24.85
N GLU A 94 -11.98 11.13 -23.60
CA GLU A 94 -11.44 9.83 -23.21
C GLU A 94 -12.31 9.22 -22.11
N ALA A 95 -12.36 7.89 -22.03
CA ALA A 95 -13.09 7.19 -20.98
C ALA A 95 -12.27 7.08 -19.69
N CYS A 96 -12.00 8.23 -19.09
CA CYS A 96 -11.20 8.34 -17.89
C CYS A 96 -11.70 9.43 -16.94
N TRP A 97 -11.25 9.33 -15.70
CA TRP A 97 -11.67 10.15 -14.58
C TRP A 97 -10.48 10.60 -13.73
N PRO A 98 -10.59 11.72 -13.00
CA PRO A 98 -11.66 12.72 -13.10
C PRO A 98 -11.50 13.62 -14.34
N LYS A 99 -12.59 14.30 -14.69
CA LYS A 99 -12.60 15.39 -15.67
C LYS A 99 -11.58 16.46 -15.29
N GLY A 100 -10.80 16.92 -16.27
CA GLY A 100 -9.75 17.92 -16.06
C GLY A 100 -8.39 17.35 -15.68
N GLY A 101 -8.26 16.03 -15.49
CA GLY A 101 -6.99 15.38 -15.25
C GLY A 101 -7.17 13.92 -14.93
N CYS A 102 -7.13 13.07 -15.96
CA CYS A 102 -7.35 11.64 -15.79
C CYS A 102 -6.26 10.98 -14.96
N LYS A 103 -6.71 10.12 -14.05
CA LYS A 103 -5.89 9.36 -13.12
C LYS A 103 -6.26 7.89 -13.20
N ILE A 104 -5.25 7.04 -13.12
CA ILE A 104 -5.42 5.60 -13.22
C ILE A 104 -6.28 5.08 -12.07
N LYS A 105 -5.98 5.47 -10.82
CA LYS A 105 -6.72 5.02 -9.63
C LYS A 105 -8.22 5.28 -9.74
N GLU A 106 -8.60 6.54 -9.95
CA GLU A 106 -10.00 6.94 -10.03
C GLU A 106 -10.71 6.23 -11.20
N SER A 107 -10.05 6.10 -12.36
CA SER A 107 -10.63 5.42 -13.53
C SER A 107 -10.79 3.91 -13.28
N ALA A 108 -9.84 3.29 -12.59
CA ALA A 108 -9.91 1.87 -12.22
C ALA A 108 -11.03 1.61 -11.21
N GLN A 109 -11.19 2.48 -10.20
CA GLN A 109 -12.28 2.36 -9.24
C GLN A 109 -13.65 2.60 -9.90
N VAL A 110 -13.75 3.48 -10.90
CA VAL A 110 -14.95 3.60 -11.74
C VAL A 110 -15.22 2.32 -12.52
N ALA A 111 -14.19 1.69 -13.09
CA ALA A 111 -14.35 0.42 -13.79
C ALA A 111 -14.91 -0.67 -12.86
N LEU A 112 -14.44 -0.76 -11.61
CA LEU A 112 -14.99 -1.65 -10.59
C LEU A 112 -16.46 -1.31 -10.28
N ALA A 113 -16.80 -0.03 -10.13
CA ALA A 113 -18.18 0.40 -9.88
C ALA A 113 -19.11 0.09 -11.05
N TYR A 114 -18.66 0.26 -12.30
CA TYR A 114 -19.43 -0.06 -13.50
C TYR A 114 -19.62 -1.57 -13.66
N GLU A 115 -18.58 -2.34 -13.43
CA GLU A 115 -18.67 -3.80 -13.41
C GLU A 115 -19.70 -4.26 -12.38
N ARG A 116 -19.66 -3.69 -11.16
CA ARG A 116 -20.59 -4.01 -10.07
C ARG A 116 -22.06 -3.84 -10.47
N ILE A 117 -22.39 -2.81 -11.24
CA ILE A 117 -23.77 -2.51 -11.65
C ILE A 117 -24.14 -3.02 -13.05
N GLY A 118 -23.27 -3.82 -13.69
CA GLY A 118 -23.49 -4.32 -15.05
C GLY A 118 -23.47 -3.23 -16.13
N SER A 119 -22.83 -2.10 -15.87
CA SER A 119 -22.59 -1.05 -16.88
C SER A 119 -21.40 -1.41 -17.76
N SER A 120 -21.39 -0.89 -19.00
CA SER A 120 -20.29 -1.20 -19.93
C SER A 120 -18.94 -0.70 -19.41
N THR A 121 -17.97 -1.61 -19.32
CA THR A 121 -16.59 -1.34 -18.91
C THR A 121 -15.62 -1.25 -20.10
N ASN A 122 -16.10 -1.45 -21.34
CA ASN A 122 -15.25 -1.56 -22.53
C ASN A 122 -14.36 -0.33 -22.76
N ASP A 123 -14.90 0.88 -22.68
CA ASP A 123 -14.10 2.08 -22.96
C ASP A 123 -13.03 2.31 -21.90
N VAL A 124 -13.38 2.14 -20.61
CA VAL A 124 -12.42 2.31 -19.50
C VAL A 124 -11.39 1.19 -19.48
N LYS A 125 -11.77 -0.05 -19.86
CA LYS A 125 -10.88 -1.19 -20.09
C LYS A 125 -9.82 -0.84 -21.12
N GLN A 126 -10.24 -0.38 -22.30
CA GLN A 126 -9.31 0.01 -23.37
C GLN A 126 -8.40 1.17 -22.93
N TRP A 127 -8.94 2.14 -22.20
CA TRP A 127 -8.15 3.23 -21.66
C TRP A 127 -7.08 2.74 -20.67
N LEU A 128 -7.44 1.89 -19.69
CA LEU A 128 -6.47 1.33 -18.73
C LEU A 128 -5.39 0.50 -19.42
N ILE A 129 -5.77 -0.35 -20.40
CA ILE A 129 -4.81 -1.13 -21.20
C ILE A 129 -3.85 -0.19 -21.95
N SER A 130 -4.34 0.92 -22.50
CA SER A 130 -3.50 1.91 -23.19
C SER A 130 -2.47 2.61 -22.27
N LYS A 131 -2.65 2.51 -20.95
CA LYS A 131 -1.71 3.05 -19.96
C LYS A 131 -0.61 2.06 -19.56
N LYS A 132 -0.67 0.80 -20.02
CA LYS A 132 0.40 -0.18 -19.81
C LYS A 132 1.70 0.33 -20.43
N ALA A 133 2.79 0.23 -19.66
CA ALA A 133 4.12 0.59 -20.10
C ALA A 133 5.16 -0.27 -19.39
N LEU A 134 6.36 -0.36 -19.95
CA LEU A 134 7.48 -1.02 -19.29
C LEU A 134 7.94 -0.21 -18.06
N PRO A 135 8.11 -0.85 -16.89
CA PRO A 135 8.78 -0.25 -15.74
C PRO A 135 10.28 -0.10 -16.01
N ASN A 136 10.87 0.98 -15.50
CA ASN A 136 12.30 1.27 -15.65
C ASN A 136 13.11 0.98 -14.37
N ASP A 137 12.40 0.67 -13.31
CA ASP A 137 12.82 0.47 -11.93
C ASP A 137 12.99 -1.02 -11.59
N LEU A 138 12.78 -1.93 -12.53
CA LEU A 138 13.07 -3.35 -12.38
C LEU A 138 14.29 -3.77 -13.19
N GLN A 139 15.05 -4.70 -12.62
CA GLN A 139 16.14 -5.40 -13.29
C GLN A 139 15.76 -6.86 -13.42
N TRP A 140 15.89 -7.39 -14.64
CA TRP A 140 15.61 -8.77 -14.95
C TRP A 140 16.89 -9.55 -15.21
N TYR A 141 16.89 -10.81 -14.80
CA TYR A 141 17.97 -11.75 -15.02
C TYR A 141 17.41 -13.05 -15.56
N LEU A 142 18.24 -13.72 -16.35
CA LEU A 142 18.06 -15.09 -16.81
C LEU A 142 19.03 -15.98 -16.03
N GLU A 143 18.48 -16.93 -15.30
CA GLU A 143 19.20 -18.01 -14.65
C GLU A 143 19.19 -19.25 -15.53
N ILE A 144 20.33 -19.93 -15.59
CA ILE A 144 20.50 -21.20 -16.28
C ILE A 144 21.17 -22.14 -15.28
N ASP A 145 20.43 -23.15 -14.86
CA ASP A 145 20.89 -24.20 -13.95
C ASP A 145 21.03 -25.51 -14.73
N VAL A 146 22.11 -26.25 -14.49
CA VAL A 146 22.43 -27.49 -15.20
C VAL A 146 22.44 -28.67 -14.24
N ALA A 147 21.85 -29.78 -14.68
CA ALA A 147 21.69 -30.94 -13.84
C ALA A 147 23.04 -31.43 -13.28
N GLN A 148 23.04 -31.85 -12.01
CA GLN A 148 24.22 -32.42 -11.32
C GLN A 148 25.43 -31.47 -11.19
N HIS A 149 25.27 -30.17 -11.47
CA HIS A 149 26.30 -29.15 -11.33
C HIS A 149 27.57 -29.45 -12.14
N VAL A 150 27.41 -30.11 -13.30
CA VAL A 150 28.49 -30.37 -14.23
C VAL A 150 28.67 -29.17 -15.18
N PRO A 151 29.91 -28.84 -15.59
CA PRO A 151 30.13 -27.78 -16.57
C PRO A 151 29.38 -28.06 -17.86
N ALA A 152 28.80 -27.01 -18.43
CA ALA A 152 28.01 -27.12 -19.65
C ALA A 152 28.34 -25.98 -20.63
N SER A 153 28.26 -26.28 -21.92
CA SER A 153 28.26 -25.28 -22.99
C SER A 153 26.83 -25.01 -23.42
N CYS A 154 26.40 -23.76 -23.27
CA CYS A 154 25.06 -23.33 -23.67
C CYS A 154 25.13 -22.32 -24.81
N ASN A 155 24.12 -22.39 -25.67
CA ASN A 155 23.85 -21.45 -26.73
C ASN A 155 22.59 -20.66 -26.39
N VAL A 156 22.69 -19.33 -26.45
CA VAL A 156 21.58 -18.42 -26.28
C VAL A 156 21.32 -17.72 -27.61
N LYS A 157 20.11 -17.84 -28.13
CA LYS A 157 19.74 -17.31 -29.44
C LYS A 157 18.66 -16.24 -29.32
N TYR A 158 18.92 -15.10 -29.96
CA TYR A 158 17.97 -14.00 -30.12
C TYR A 158 18.36 -13.16 -31.34
N ASP A 159 17.39 -12.45 -31.93
CA ASP A 159 17.56 -11.69 -33.19
C ASP A 159 18.20 -12.52 -34.34
N GLY A 160 17.95 -13.83 -34.37
CA GLY A 160 18.52 -14.74 -35.37
C GLY A 160 20.04 -14.96 -35.26
N ARG A 161 20.65 -14.62 -34.11
CA ARG A 161 22.08 -14.85 -33.83
C ARG A 161 22.26 -15.75 -32.63
N ASP A 162 23.28 -16.59 -32.70
CA ASP A 162 23.69 -17.53 -31.67
C ASP A 162 24.86 -16.97 -30.86
N TYR A 163 24.74 -17.04 -29.53
CA TYR A 163 25.76 -16.59 -28.59
C TYR A 163 26.12 -17.71 -27.64
N LYS A 164 27.41 -18.05 -27.55
CA LYS A 164 27.90 -19.11 -26.67
C LYS A 164 28.26 -18.58 -25.29
N ILE A 165 27.78 -19.30 -24.29
CA ILE A 165 28.13 -19.13 -22.88
C ILE A 165 28.58 -20.48 -22.31
N SER A 166 29.24 -20.46 -21.16
CA SER A 166 29.63 -21.68 -20.45
C SER A 166 29.27 -21.56 -18.98
N VAL A 167 28.60 -22.59 -18.48
CA VAL A 167 28.31 -22.81 -17.06
C VAL A 167 29.49 -23.55 -16.47
N GLN A 168 30.09 -22.99 -15.41
CA GLN A 168 31.28 -23.54 -14.76
C GLN A 168 30.90 -24.52 -13.63
N ASN A 169 31.89 -25.21 -13.05
CA ASN A 169 31.69 -26.16 -11.94
C ASN A 169 31.02 -25.53 -10.71
N ASP A 170 31.21 -24.23 -10.50
CA ASP A 170 30.63 -23.47 -9.40
C ASP A 170 29.32 -22.77 -9.80
N MET A 171 28.75 -23.13 -10.95
CA MET A 171 27.56 -22.53 -11.57
C MET A 171 27.70 -21.07 -11.99
N THR A 172 28.91 -20.52 -11.97
CA THR A 172 29.14 -19.20 -12.57
C THR A 172 29.09 -19.29 -14.09
N LEU A 173 28.61 -18.22 -14.70
CA LEU A 173 28.48 -18.07 -16.14
C LEU A 173 29.70 -17.32 -16.68
N SER A 174 30.12 -17.72 -17.87
CA SER A 174 31.24 -17.11 -18.59
C SER A 174 30.97 -17.03 -20.09
N GLY A 175 31.70 -16.17 -20.78
CA GLY A 175 31.54 -15.92 -22.23
C GLY A 175 30.80 -14.62 -22.53
N SER A 176 30.23 -14.53 -23.74
CA SER A 176 29.51 -13.33 -24.19
C SER A 176 28.17 -13.75 -24.79
N ALA A 177 27.09 -13.31 -24.14
CA ALA A 177 25.72 -13.52 -24.59
C ALA A 177 25.20 -12.36 -25.47
N GLY A 178 26.09 -11.65 -26.17
CA GLY A 178 25.78 -10.52 -27.05
C GLY A 178 25.38 -9.23 -26.33
N SER A 179 24.59 -8.36 -26.98
CA SER A 179 24.26 -7.01 -26.46
C SER A 179 23.05 -6.95 -25.53
N CYS A 180 22.18 -7.97 -25.56
CA CYS A 180 20.98 -8.02 -24.73
C CYS A 180 21.21 -8.63 -23.35
N LEU A 181 22.27 -9.42 -23.20
CA LEU A 181 22.54 -10.20 -22.01
C LEU A 181 23.98 -9.93 -21.56
N SER A 182 24.14 -9.52 -20.31
CA SER A 182 25.44 -9.28 -19.67
C SER A 182 25.53 -10.05 -18.37
N LEU A 183 26.71 -10.57 -18.02
CA LEU A 183 26.91 -11.22 -16.73
C LEU A 183 26.54 -10.27 -15.57
N SER A 184 25.81 -10.80 -14.59
CA SER A 184 25.54 -10.10 -13.34
C SER A 184 26.84 -9.90 -12.55
N ASN A 185 26.81 -9.01 -11.55
CA ASN A 185 27.98 -8.78 -10.70
C ASN A 185 28.40 -10.03 -9.90
N SER A 186 27.45 -10.93 -9.61
CA SER A 186 27.70 -12.19 -8.92
C SER A 186 28.26 -13.27 -9.86
N GLY A 187 28.09 -13.12 -11.17
CA GLY A 187 28.51 -14.09 -12.17
C GLY A 187 27.54 -15.25 -12.37
N TYR A 188 26.53 -15.41 -11.53
CA TYR A 188 25.58 -16.54 -11.60
C TYR A 188 24.43 -16.34 -12.60
N TRP A 189 24.17 -15.10 -13.02
CA TRP A 189 23.01 -14.80 -13.85
C TRP A 189 23.35 -13.92 -15.05
N LEU A 190 22.53 -14.00 -16.10
CA LEU A 190 22.59 -13.09 -17.23
C LEU A 190 21.59 -11.95 -17.03
N ARG A 191 22.08 -10.76 -16.72
CA ARG A 191 21.26 -9.55 -16.68
C ARG A 191 20.73 -9.22 -18.07
N ILE A 192 19.42 -9.06 -18.18
CA ILE A 192 18.72 -8.64 -19.39
C ILE A 192 18.74 -7.12 -19.49
N ASN A 193 19.19 -6.59 -20.63
CA ASN A 193 19.19 -5.16 -20.89
C ASN A 193 17.76 -4.65 -21.09
N ASN A 194 17.44 -3.45 -20.58
CA ASN A 194 16.10 -2.87 -20.62
C ASN A 194 15.55 -2.72 -22.05
N ASN A 195 16.42 -2.50 -23.04
CA ASN A 195 16.03 -2.43 -24.46
C ASN A 195 15.72 -3.81 -25.09
N CYS A 196 15.91 -4.90 -24.35
CA CYS A 196 15.67 -6.26 -24.80
C CYS A 196 14.57 -6.99 -24.02
N LEU A 197 13.85 -6.33 -23.10
CA LEU A 197 12.77 -6.95 -22.32
C LEU A 197 11.63 -7.49 -23.18
N ALA A 198 11.38 -6.90 -24.35
CA ALA A 198 10.36 -7.36 -25.30
C ALA A 198 10.82 -8.53 -26.19
N LYS A 199 12.06 -9.02 -26.02
CA LYS A 199 12.61 -10.12 -26.82
C LYS A 199 12.37 -11.47 -26.17
N SER A 200 12.41 -12.50 -27.01
CA SER A 200 12.48 -13.88 -26.55
C SER A 200 13.91 -14.42 -26.73
N PHE A 201 14.33 -15.23 -25.77
CA PHE A 201 15.62 -15.88 -25.74
C PHE A 201 15.40 -17.39 -25.85
N GLU A 202 15.99 -18.03 -26.85
CA GLU A 202 16.02 -19.50 -26.94
C GLU A 202 17.33 -19.96 -26.28
N ILE A 203 17.26 -20.88 -25.32
CA ILE A 203 18.44 -21.42 -24.62
C ILE A 203 18.54 -22.91 -24.92
N SER A 204 19.74 -23.38 -25.21
CA SER A 204 20.05 -24.80 -25.41
C SER A 204 21.42 -25.12 -24.83
N CYS A 205 21.53 -26.16 -24.00
CA CYS A 205 22.78 -26.60 -23.37
C CYS A 205 23.16 -28.02 -23.80
N ASP A 206 24.43 -28.38 -23.72
CA ASP A 206 24.91 -29.76 -23.94
C ASP A 206 24.67 -30.70 -22.75
N GLN A 207 24.10 -30.21 -21.67
CA GLN A 207 23.60 -30.96 -20.50
C GLN A 207 22.11 -30.67 -20.30
N ASP A 208 21.43 -31.52 -19.52
CA ASP A 208 20.08 -31.25 -19.05
C ASP A 208 20.07 -29.96 -18.21
N PHE A 209 19.06 -29.11 -18.41
CA PHE A 209 19.07 -27.77 -17.82
C PHE A 209 17.67 -27.23 -17.52
N ILE A 210 17.65 -26.22 -16.65
CA ILE A 210 16.49 -25.43 -16.24
C ILE A 210 16.81 -23.97 -16.51
N THR A 211 15.81 -23.23 -16.99
CA THR A 211 15.87 -21.78 -17.11
C THR A 211 14.76 -21.13 -16.31
N THR A 212 15.12 -20.03 -15.65
CA THR A 212 14.23 -19.26 -14.80
C THR A 212 14.49 -17.77 -14.99
N LEU A 213 13.43 -16.96 -14.95
CA LEU A 213 13.57 -15.51 -14.92
C LEU A 213 13.56 -15.02 -13.48
N LEU A 214 14.54 -14.21 -13.14
CA LEU A 214 14.63 -13.55 -11.84
C LEU A 214 14.44 -12.05 -12.03
N TYR A 215 13.88 -11.38 -11.04
CA TYR A 215 13.73 -9.94 -11.07
C TYR A 215 13.95 -9.32 -9.71
N GLN A 216 14.42 -8.08 -9.71
CA GLN A 216 14.58 -7.30 -8.49
C GLN A 216 14.31 -5.84 -8.77
N LYS A 217 14.00 -5.08 -7.72
CA LYS A 217 14.03 -3.64 -7.82
C LYS A 217 15.45 -3.17 -8.14
N SER A 218 15.58 -2.20 -9.04
CA SER A 218 16.83 -1.50 -9.32
C SER A 218 17.44 -0.91 -8.05
N GLY A 219 18.58 -1.44 -7.63
CA GLY A 219 19.26 -1.05 -6.40
C GLY A 219 18.71 -1.69 -5.12
N GLY A 220 17.70 -2.55 -5.21
CA GLY A 220 17.23 -3.40 -4.12
C GLY A 220 18.12 -4.63 -3.93
N SER A 221 17.96 -5.29 -2.79
CA SER A 221 18.68 -6.53 -2.43
C SER A 221 17.84 -7.80 -2.61
N THR A 222 16.51 -7.68 -2.61
CA THR A 222 15.59 -8.81 -2.72
C THR A 222 15.46 -9.24 -4.17
N VAL A 223 15.77 -10.50 -4.44
CA VAL A 223 15.59 -11.13 -5.75
C VAL A 223 14.36 -12.01 -5.68
N TYR A 224 13.44 -11.79 -6.62
CA TYR A 224 12.22 -12.54 -6.79
C TYR A 224 12.39 -13.52 -7.94
N VAL A 225 11.77 -14.68 -7.81
CA VAL A 225 11.75 -15.74 -8.82
C VAL A 225 10.44 -15.64 -9.60
N SER A 226 10.48 -15.70 -10.93
CA SER A 226 9.25 -15.78 -11.73
C SER A 226 8.53 -17.11 -11.45
N PRO A 227 7.18 -17.13 -11.45
CA PRO A 227 6.43 -18.34 -11.15
C PRO A 227 6.62 -19.47 -12.17
N THR A 228 7.08 -19.15 -13.38
CA THR A 228 7.32 -20.13 -14.45
C THR A 228 8.81 -20.48 -14.54
N THR A 229 9.09 -21.78 -14.53
CA THR A 229 10.40 -22.35 -14.87
C THR A 229 10.25 -23.27 -16.06
N HIS A 230 11.26 -23.30 -16.94
CA HIS A 230 11.28 -24.20 -18.09
C HIS A 230 12.46 -25.14 -17.96
N SER A 231 12.30 -26.39 -18.39
CA SER A 231 13.37 -27.37 -18.40
C SER A 231 13.45 -28.05 -19.75
N ALA A 232 14.66 -28.48 -20.10
CA ALA A 232 14.90 -29.24 -21.30
C ALA A 232 16.06 -30.22 -21.10
N PRO A 233 16.04 -31.38 -21.76
CA PRO A 233 17.19 -32.28 -21.77
C PRO A 233 18.34 -31.66 -22.57
N SER A 234 19.51 -32.29 -22.51
CA SER A 234 20.66 -31.99 -23.35
C SER A 234 20.26 -31.80 -24.82
N LEU A 235 20.74 -30.70 -25.40
CA LEU A 235 20.44 -30.20 -26.75
C LEU A 235 18.98 -29.80 -27.00
N GLY A 236 18.11 -29.91 -25.98
CA GLY A 236 16.77 -29.35 -25.99
C GLY A 236 16.78 -27.83 -25.94
N ILE A 237 15.59 -27.23 -26.04
CA ILE A 237 15.43 -25.77 -26.11
C ILE A 237 14.40 -25.33 -25.07
N THR A 238 14.75 -24.32 -24.27
CA THR A 238 13.79 -23.52 -23.50
C THR A 238 13.62 -22.15 -24.13
N ASN A 239 12.45 -21.54 -23.96
CA ASN A 239 12.11 -20.22 -24.51
C ASN A 239 11.72 -19.28 -23.39
N GLU A 240 12.52 -18.24 -23.18
CA GLU A 240 12.29 -17.26 -22.12
C GLU A 240 11.86 -15.93 -22.71
N SER A 241 10.88 -15.27 -22.07
CA SER A 241 10.43 -13.93 -22.45
C SER A 241 9.99 -13.17 -21.21
N VAL A 242 10.49 -11.95 -21.04
CA VAL A 242 10.09 -11.12 -19.90
C VAL A 242 8.69 -10.56 -20.16
N ARG A 243 7.76 -10.83 -19.26
CA ARG A 243 6.42 -10.23 -19.25
C ARG A 243 6.29 -9.33 -18.06
N VAL A 244 6.41 -8.02 -18.31
CA VAL A 244 6.28 -7.03 -17.25
C VAL A 244 5.63 -5.74 -17.75
N SER A 245 4.72 -5.17 -16.96
CA SER A 245 4.15 -3.86 -17.21
C SER A 245 3.77 -3.15 -15.91
N CYS A 246 3.61 -1.83 -16.01
CA CYS A 246 3.03 -0.97 -14.98
C CYS A 246 2.04 -0.02 -15.67
N LEU A 247 1.24 0.73 -14.90
CA LEU A 247 0.37 1.76 -15.45
C LEU A 247 0.97 3.16 -15.25
N LYS A 248 0.95 4.00 -16.29
CA LYS A 248 1.46 5.39 -16.25
C LYS A 248 0.36 6.40 -16.60
N ASN A 249 0.24 7.47 -15.81
CA ASN A 249 -0.73 8.55 -16.10
C ASN A 249 -0.41 9.28 -17.41
N THR A 250 0.88 9.40 -17.75
CA THR A 250 1.36 10.02 -18.99
C THR A 250 2.42 9.16 -19.66
N PRO A 251 2.56 9.18 -21.00
CA PRO A 251 3.54 8.34 -21.71
C PRO A 251 5.00 8.57 -21.28
N SER A 252 5.34 9.80 -20.87
CA SER A 252 6.67 10.18 -20.38
C SER A 252 6.80 10.11 -18.84
N GLY A 253 5.74 9.71 -18.14
CA GLY A 253 5.71 9.67 -16.68
C GLY A 253 6.42 8.46 -16.08
N ALA A 254 6.62 8.48 -14.76
CA ALA A 254 6.93 7.29 -13.99
C ALA A 254 5.68 6.39 -13.86
N CYS A 255 5.90 5.11 -13.55
CA CYS A 255 4.83 4.20 -13.14
C CYS A 255 4.10 4.77 -11.91
N ASP A 256 2.78 4.76 -11.96
CA ASP A 256 1.93 5.12 -10.83
C ASP A 256 1.64 3.84 -10.05
N TYR A 257 2.37 3.59 -8.95
CA TYR A 257 2.24 2.34 -8.20
C TYR A 257 0.84 2.13 -7.62
N GLU A 258 0.26 3.17 -6.99
CA GLU A 258 -1.09 3.11 -6.46
C GLU A 258 -2.14 2.93 -7.58
N GLY A 259 -1.98 3.69 -8.67
CA GLY A 259 -2.80 3.51 -9.87
C GLY A 259 -2.67 2.09 -10.44
N THR A 260 -1.48 1.50 -10.40
CA THR A 260 -1.22 0.15 -10.89
C THR A 260 -1.88 -0.91 -10.00
N LEU A 261 -1.89 -0.75 -8.67
CA LEU A 261 -2.63 -1.64 -7.75
C LEU A 261 -4.12 -1.69 -8.10
N TRP A 262 -4.78 -0.52 -8.10
CA TRP A 262 -6.21 -0.44 -8.42
C TRP A 262 -6.51 -0.83 -9.87
N GLY A 263 -5.63 -0.45 -10.80
CA GLY A 263 -5.77 -0.78 -12.21
C GLY A 263 -5.65 -2.27 -12.49
N ALA A 264 -4.71 -2.97 -11.84
CA ALA A 264 -4.60 -4.42 -11.91
C ALA A 264 -5.87 -5.10 -11.38
N LEU A 265 -6.35 -4.67 -10.20
CA LEU A 265 -7.59 -5.20 -9.62
C LEU A 265 -8.79 -4.99 -10.56
N ALA A 266 -8.94 -3.79 -11.11
CA ALA A 266 -10.01 -3.48 -12.06
C ALA A 266 -9.91 -4.28 -13.36
N LEU A 267 -8.71 -4.38 -13.94
CA LEU A 267 -8.44 -5.15 -15.16
C LEU A 267 -8.75 -6.64 -14.96
N GLN A 268 -8.33 -7.22 -13.83
CA GLN A 268 -8.63 -8.60 -13.48
C GLN A 268 -10.14 -8.82 -13.38
N LYS A 269 -10.87 -7.91 -12.71
CA LYS A 269 -12.34 -7.99 -12.56
C LYS A 269 -13.10 -7.94 -13.89
N ILE A 270 -12.61 -7.17 -14.85
CA ILE A 270 -13.17 -7.06 -16.20
C ILE A 270 -12.52 -8.06 -17.19
N ASN A 271 -12.01 -9.17 -16.65
CA ASN A 271 -11.47 -10.32 -17.37
C ASN A 271 -10.32 -9.97 -18.31
N VAL A 272 -9.30 -9.29 -17.78
CA VAL A 272 -8.02 -9.02 -18.43
C VAL A 272 -6.91 -9.68 -17.63
N ASP A 273 -6.02 -10.38 -18.33
CA ASP A 273 -4.81 -10.92 -17.73
C ASP A 273 -3.89 -9.79 -17.24
N VAL A 274 -3.48 -9.90 -15.97
CA VAL A 274 -2.63 -8.96 -15.26
C VAL A 274 -1.34 -9.61 -14.76
N SER A 275 -1.03 -10.85 -15.17
CA SER A 275 0.21 -11.54 -14.80
C SER A 275 1.47 -10.74 -15.18
N ASP A 276 1.39 -9.91 -16.22
CA ASP A 276 2.47 -8.97 -16.58
C ASP A 276 2.62 -7.81 -15.58
N ILE A 277 1.59 -7.45 -14.82
CA ILE A 277 1.66 -6.36 -13.84
C ILE A 277 2.20 -6.85 -12.49
N ILE A 278 1.96 -8.12 -12.14
CA ILE A 278 2.30 -8.67 -10.82
C ILE A 278 3.77 -8.49 -10.44
N PRO A 279 4.77 -8.79 -11.29
CA PRO A 279 6.19 -8.63 -10.91
C PRO A 279 6.54 -7.20 -10.48
N TYR A 280 5.92 -6.20 -11.10
CA TYR A 280 6.10 -4.80 -10.73
C TYR A 280 5.49 -4.49 -9.36
N LEU A 281 4.29 -4.99 -9.08
CA LEU A 281 3.65 -4.79 -7.79
C LEU A 281 4.40 -5.49 -6.66
N VAL A 282 4.84 -6.73 -6.88
CA VAL A 282 5.57 -7.52 -5.88
C VAL A 282 6.91 -6.87 -5.54
N ALA A 283 7.73 -6.52 -6.54
CA ALA A 283 9.08 -6.02 -6.29
C ALA A 283 9.13 -4.60 -5.69
N LEU A 284 8.03 -3.85 -5.72
CA LEU A 284 7.94 -2.51 -5.16
C LEU A 284 7.05 -2.42 -3.92
N SER A 285 6.57 -3.56 -3.40
CA SER A 285 5.63 -3.62 -2.28
C SER A 285 6.18 -3.01 -0.99
N ASP A 286 7.41 -3.35 -0.61
CA ASP A 286 8.03 -2.93 0.66
C ASP A 286 8.09 -1.39 0.80
N GLU A 287 8.51 -0.71 -0.27
CA GLU A 287 8.65 0.75 -0.29
C GLU A 287 7.31 1.48 -0.40
N ASN A 288 6.28 0.74 -0.79
CA ASN A 288 4.92 1.24 -0.91
C ASN A 288 4.00 0.62 0.14
N SER A 289 4.56 0.09 1.23
CA SER A 289 3.83 -0.51 2.36
C SER A 289 2.67 0.35 2.87
N LYS A 290 2.82 1.68 2.87
CA LYS A 290 1.77 2.66 3.22
C LYS A 290 0.48 2.59 2.38
N LEU A 291 0.51 1.91 1.23
CA LEU A 291 -0.63 1.71 0.33
C LEU A 291 -1.30 0.34 0.52
N PHE A 292 -0.87 -0.42 1.53
CA PHE A 292 -1.33 -1.77 1.82
C PHE A 292 -1.25 -2.76 0.61
N PRO A 293 -0.07 -2.94 -0.02
CA PRO A 293 0.02 -3.75 -1.25
C PRO A 293 -0.39 -5.21 -1.06
N SER A 294 -0.14 -5.79 0.12
CA SER A 294 -0.48 -7.19 0.40
C SER A 294 -1.96 -7.48 0.22
N SER A 295 -2.87 -6.56 0.57
CA SER A 295 -4.31 -6.74 0.29
C SER A 295 -4.63 -6.86 -1.20
N PHE A 296 -3.98 -6.06 -2.06
CA PHE A 296 -4.17 -6.18 -3.49
C PHE A 296 -3.50 -7.45 -4.04
N LEU A 297 -2.27 -7.72 -3.62
CA LEU A 297 -1.52 -8.88 -4.08
C LEU A 297 -2.24 -10.18 -3.71
N TYR A 298 -2.80 -10.28 -2.50
CA TYR A 298 -3.62 -11.43 -2.11
C TYR A 298 -4.86 -11.61 -2.99
N ILE A 299 -5.58 -10.53 -3.34
CA ILE A 299 -6.71 -10.62 -4.29
C ILE A 299 -6.24 -11.10 -5.66
N LEU A 300 -5.11 -10.56 -6.12
CA LEU A 300 -4.60 -10.77 -7.47
C LEU A 300 -3.98 -12.16 -7.66
N THR A 301 -3.26 -12.68 -6.66
CA THR A 301 -2.47 -13.91 -6.74
C THR A 301 -3.02 -15.06 -5.92
N GLY A 302 -3.76 -14.78 -4.84
CA GLY A 302 -4.17 -15.78 -3.87
C GLY A 302 -3.03 -16.32 -3.00
N ASP A 303 -1.85 -15.70 -3.05
CA ASP A 303 -0.66 -16.20 -2.36
C ASP A 303 -0.73 -15.99 -0.84
N GLU A 304 -0.56 -17.07 -0.09
CA GLU A 304 -0.68 -17.13 1.37
C GLU A 304 0.38 -16.32 2.11
N GLU A 305 1.50 -15.95 1.47
CA GLU A 305 2.43 -14.99 2.05
C GLU A 305 1.74 -13.63 2.27
N TYR A 306 0.94 -13.19 1.31
CA TYR A 306 0.20 -11.93 1.44
C TYR A 306 -0.96 -12.04 2.42
N TYR A 307 -1.63 -13.19 2.51
CA TYR A 307 -2.59 -13.46 3.58
C TYR A 307 -1.95 -13.25 4.94
N SER A 308 -0.83 -13.92 5.18
CA SER A 308 -0.10 -13.87 6.44
C SER A 308 0.31 -12.44 6.77
N ALA A 309 0.87 -11.71 5.80
CA ALA A 309 1.20 -10.29 5.96
C ALA A 309 -0.02 -9.41 6.29
N ILE A 310 -1.20 -9.67 5.70
CA ILE A 310 -2.44 -8.96 6.05
C ILE A 310 -2.81 -9.25 7.50
N ILE A 311 -2.84 -10.53 7.92
CA ILE A 311 -3.25 -10.91 9.27
C ILE A 311 -2.29 -10.34 10.33
N GLU A 312 -0.98 -10.37 10.08
CA GLU A 312 0.05 -9.82 10.99
C GLU A 312 -0.09 -8.30 11.19
N MET A 313 -0.59 -7.58 10.18
CA MET A 313 -0.85 -6.13 10.28
C MET A 313 -2.13 -5.77 11.04
N ARG A 314 -2.93 -6.77 11.46
CA ARG A 314 -4.17 -6.53 12.20
C ARG A 314 -3.87 -6.07 13.63
N LYS A 315 -4.35 -4.89 13.99
CA LYS A 315 -4.19 -4.34 15.34
C LYS A 315 -5.21 -4.97 16.30
N ASN A 316 -4.70 -5.52 17.40
CA ASN A 316 -5.47 -6.13 18.49
C ASN A 316 -6.47 -7.21 18.03
N GLY A 317 -6.24 -7.83 16.87
CA GLY A 317 -7.18 -8.77 16.28
C GLY A 317 -8.50 -8.16 15.76
N GLN A 318 -8.62 -6.84 15.69
CA GLN A 318 -9.89 -6.13 15.49
C GLN A 318 -9.99 -5.31 14.20
N TYR A 319 -8.91 -4.67 13.76
CA TYR A 319 -8.94 -3.77 12.60
C TYR A 319 -7.56 -3.60 11.98
N TRP A 320 -7.50 -2.97 10.81
CA TRP A 320 -6.25 -2.63 10.13
C TRP A 320 -6.05 -1.11 10.07
N GLU A 321 -4.83 -0.67 10.32
CA GLU A 321 -4.43 0.72 10.17
C GLU A 321 -2.94 0.76 9.82
N VAL A 322 -2.66 0.95 8.55
CA VAL A 322 -1.31 0.88 8.00
C VAL A 322 -0.50 2.10 8.43
N LEU A 323 0.74 1.88 8.86
CA LEU A 323 1.63 2.95 9.28
C LEU A 323 1.90 3.93 8.12
N ASN A 324 1.78 5.23 8.40
CA ASN A 324 2.01 6.32 7.43
C ASN A 324 1.11 6.26 6.18
N THR A 325 -0.04 5.60 6.26
CA THR A 325 -1.06 5.63 5.20
C THR A 325 -1.53 7.07 4.94
N LEU A 326 -1.87 7.37 3.69
CA LEU A 326 -2.59 8.61 3.33
C LEU A 326 -4.09 8.49 3.65
N TYR A 327 -4.52 7.31 4.06
CA TYR A 327 -5.89 6.97 4.35
C TYR A 327 -6.15 6.94 5.87
N ASN A 328 -7.18 6.21 6.27
CA ASN A 328 -7.56 6.04 7.66
C ASN A 328 -7.82 4.56 7.94
N ARG A 329 -7.94 4.21 9.22
CA ARG A 329 -8.21 2.84 9.66
C ARG A 329 -9.42 2.19 8.97
N TYR A 330 -10.47 2.95 8.65
CA TYR A 330 -11.68 2.40 8.05
C TYR A 330 -11.44 2.00 6.59
N HIS A 331 -10.69 2.81 5.84
CA HIS A 331 -10.28 2.48 4.49
C HIS A 331 -9.36 1.24 4.47
N ASP A 332 -8.34 1.22 5.33
CA ASP A 332 -7.39 0.11 5.38
C ASP A 332 -8.07 -1.19 5.85
N THR A 333 -8.97 -1.10 6.84
CA THR A 333 -9.82 -2.22 7.25
C THR A 333 -10.73 -2.69 6.13
N SER A 334 -11.35 -1.77 5.38
CA SER A 334 -12.19 -2.15 4.23
C SER A 334 -11.38 -2.88 3.16
N LEU A 335 -10.16 -2.42 2.87
CA LEU A 335 -9.30 -3.03 1.88
C LEU A 335 -8.82 -4.42 2.33
N ALA A 336 -8.43 -4.58 3.60
CA ALA A 336 -8.11 -5.89 4.17
C ALA A 336 -9.32 -6.84 4.10
N MET A 337 -10.50 -6.41 4.57
CA MET A 337 -11.71 -7.23 4.51
C MET A 337 -12.11 -7.57 3.09
N LEU A 338 -11.96 -6.66 2.12
CA LEU A 338 -12.21 -6.94 0.72
C LEU A 338 -11.31 -8.09 0.25
N SER A 339 -10.02 -8.04 0.59
CA SER A 339 -9.06 -9.08 0.21
C SER A 339 -9.31 -10.43 0.85
N LEU A 340 -9.74 -10.44 2.11
CA LEU A 340 -10.01 -11.66 2.86
C LEU A 340 -11.40 -12.24 2.54
N SER A 341 -12.35 -11.43 2.07
CA SER A 341 -13.75 -11.86 1.87
C SER A 341 -13.98 -13.02 0.90
N SER A 342 -13.01 -13.33 0.03
CA SER A 342 -13.07 -14.49 -0.86
C SER A 342 -12.58 -15.78 -0.20
N SER A 343 -11.91 -15.68 0.96
CA SER A 343 -11.22 -16.78 1.60
C SER A 343 -12.02 -17.38 2.75
N SER A 344 -12.32 -18.67 2.65
CA SER A 344 -12.92 -19.44 3.74
C SER A 344 -12.01 -19.54 4.97
N SER A 345 -10.70 -19.36 4.78
CA SER A 345 -9.68 -19.40 5.84
C SER A 345 -9.75 -18.23 6.81
N SER A 346 -10.38 -17.13 6.38
CA SER A 346 -10.39 -15.86 7.11
C SER A 346 -11.69 -15.59 7.89
N LEU A 347 -12.65 -16.53 7.88
CA LEU A 347 -14.00 -16.29 8.40
C LEU A 347 -13.97 -15.86 9.88
N SER A 348 -13.15 -16.51 10.71
CA SER A 348 -13.05 -16.18 12.13
C SER A 348 -12.47 -14.78 12.36
N GLU A 349 -11.49 -14.39 11.55
CA GLU A 349 -10.79 -13.12 11.61
C GLU A 349 -11.67 -11.97 11.13
N ILE A 350 -12.44 -12.22 10.08
CA ILE A 350 -13.44 -11.31 9.54
C ILE A 350 -14.56 -11.10 10.56
N ASP A 351 -15.07 -12.14 11.19
CA ASP A 351 -16.20 -12.04 12.12
C ASP A 351 -15.87 -11.24 13.39
N ARG A 352 -14.64 -11.37 13.91
CA ARG A 352 -14.13 -10.51 14.98
C ARG A 352 -14.06 -9.04 14.56
N THR A 353 -13.57 -8.79 13.36
CA THR A 353 -13.47 -7.45 12.79
C THR A 353 -14.87 -6.85 12.58
N LYS A 354 -15.82 -7.63 12.03
CA LYS A 354 -17.22 -7.23 11.89
C LYS A 354 -17.84 -6.85 13.23
N SER A 355 -17.65 -7.70 14.25
CA SER A 355 -18.18 -7.45 15.59
C SER A 355 -17.63 -6.14 16.18
N TYR A 356 -16.32 -5.93 16.06
CA TYR A 356 -15.68 -4.66 16.44
C TYR A 356 -16.29 -3.47 15.70
N LEU A 357 -16.38 -3.54 14.37
CA LEU A 357 -16.92 -2.47 13.54
C LEU A 357 -18.36 -2.13 13.91
N LEU A 358 -19.22 -3.13 14.11
CA LEU A 358 -20.61 -2.90 14.52
C LEU A 358 -20.69 -2.23 15.89
N GLY A 359 -19.75 -2.53 16.79
CA GLY A 359 -19.70 -1.91 18.11
C GLY A 359 -19.29 -0.43 18.12
N ILE A 360 -18.61 0.05 17.08
CA ILE A 360 -18.15 1.45 17.00
C ILE A 360 -18.99 2.30 16.03
N GLN A 361 -20.17 1.81 15.63
CA GLN A 361 -21.08 2.58 14.80
C GLN A 361 -21.53 3.84 15.52
N THR A 362 -21.71 4.92 14.76
CA THR A 362 -22.38 6.11 15.27
C THR A 362 -23.84 5.80 15.62
N ASN A 363 -24.49 6.70 16.37
CA ASN A 363 -25.92 6.60 16.66
C ASN A 363 -26.80 6.53 15.39
N GLN A 364 -26.32 7.08 14.27
CA GLN A 364 -27.00 6.99 12.98
C GLN A 364 -26.76 5.65 12.27
N GLY A 365 -25.70 4.91 12.62
CA GLY A 365 -25.33 3.62 12.05
C GLY A 365 -24.15 3.66 11.08
N CYS A 366 -23.68 4.84 10.69
CA CYS A 366 -22.50 4.98 9.84
C CYS A 366 -21.20 4.93 10.65
N TRP A 367 -20.06 4.87 9.96
CA TRP A 367 -18.72 4.95 10.55
C TRP A 367 -18.04 6.29 10.25
N ASN A 368 -16.93 6.53 10.95
CA ASN A 368 -16.05 7.69 10.76
C ASN A 368 -16.81 9.02 10.68
N ASN A 369 -17.63 9.32 11.69
CA ASN A 369 -18.45 10.55 11.73
C ASN A 369 -19.37 10.71 10.52
N ASN A 370 -20.06 9.62 10.14
CA ASN A 370 -20.96 9.57 8.99
C ASN A 370 -20.27 9.84 7.64
N ASN A 371 -18.99 9.49 7.51
CA ASN A 371 -18.27 9.63 6.24
C ASN A 371 -18.84 8.66 5.19
N ILE A 372 -19.36 9.20 4.09
CA ILE A 372 -20.00 8.44 3.01
C ILE A 372 -19.02 7.45 2.38
N LYS A 373 -17.80 7.91 2.05
CA LYS A 373 -16.79 7.10 1.36
C LYS A 373 -16.37 5.90 2.20
N ASP A 374 -16.02 6.13 3.47
CA ASP A 374 -15.54 5.04 4.35
C ASP A 374 -16.68 4.10 4.76
N THR A 375 -17.88 4.63 5.03
CA THR A 375 -19.07 3.80 5.32
C THR A 375 -19.43 2.92 4.13
N ALA A 376 -19.43 3.49 2.92
CA ALA A 376 -19.75 2.73 1.72
C ALA A 376 -18.67 1.67 1.41
N PHE A 377 -17.39 2.01 1.55
CA PHE A 377 -16.33 1.03 1.30
C PHE A 377 -16.39 -0.13 2.30
N LEU A 378 -16.60 0.15 3.59
CA LEU A 378 -16.80 -0.87 4.62
C LEU A 378 -17.98 -1.79 4.30
N LEU A 379 -19.13 -1.22 3.94
CA LEU A 379 -20.32 -2.00 3.59
C LEU A 379 -20.06 -2.87 2.37
N TYR A 380 -19.38 -2.35 1.35
CA TYR A 380 -19.01 -3.11 0.16
C TYR A 380 -18.03 -4.25 0.47
N SER A 381 -17.04 -4.04 1.34
CA SER A 381 -16.02 -5.04 1.65
C SER A 381 -16.50 -6.11 2.63
N ALA A 382 -17.26 -5.71 3.66
CA ALA A 382 -17.58 -6.56 4.81
C ALA A 382 -18.99 -7.15 4.76
N TRP A 383 -19.97 -6.39 4.23
CA TRP A 383 -21.37 -6.79 4.14
C TRP A 383 -21.96 -6.50 2.76
N PRO A 384 -21.35 -6.98 1.67
CA PRO A 384 -21.79 -6.69 0.32
C PRO A 384 -23.25 -7.13 0.11
N ARG A 385 -24.10 -6.19 -0.30
CA ARG A 385 -25.48 -6.49 -0.71
C ARG A 385 -25.53 -6.79 -2.20
N ARG A 386 -26.42 -7.73 -2.59
CA ARG A 386 -26.79 -7.94 -3.99
C ARG A 386 -27.31 -6.63 -4.56
N THR A 387 -26.73 -6.18 -5.67
CA THR A 387 -27.21 -5.00 -6.37
C THR A 387 -28.32 -5.40 -7.32
N GLU A 388 -29.52 -4.85 -7.13
CA GLU A 388 -30.59 -4.96 -8.12
C GLU A 388 -30.17 -4.19 -9.38
N GLY A 389 -29.71 -4.90 -10.39
CA GLY A 389 -29.24 -4.31 -11.65
C GLY A 389 -30.39 -3.57 -12.36
N THR A 390 -30.19 -2.28 -12.66
CA THR A 390 -31.11 -1.47 -13.49
C THR A 390 -30.84 -1.72 -14.98
N SER A 391 -30.83 -2.99 -15.39
CA SER A 391 -30.98 -3.25 -16.82
C SER A 391 -32.44 -2.90 -17.18
N THR A 392 -32.62 -1.96 -18.11
CA THR A 392 -33.89 -1.67 -18.82
C THR A 392 -34.39 -2.86 -19.67
N GLY A 393 -34.12 -4.07 -19.21
CA GLY A 393 -34.33 -5.37 -19.83
C GLY A 393 -34.16 -6.51 -18.82
N GLY A 394 -34.76 -6.38 -17.62
CA GLY A 394 -35.25 -7.52 -16.82
C GLY A 394 -34.28 -8.63 -16.40
N SER A 395 -32.97 -8.38 -16.31
CA SER A 395 -32.05 -9.38 -15.75
C SER A 395 -31.46 -8.85 -14.44
N SER A 396 -32.13 -9.20 -13.34
CA SER A 396 -31.52 -9.21 -12.02
C SER A 396 -30.35 -10.18 -12.08
N LEU A 397 -29.16 -9.78 -11.60
CA LEU A 397 -28.01 -10.68 -11.51
C LEU A 397 -28.44 -11.90 -10.67
N ILE A 398 -28.36 -13.09 -11.26
CA ILE A 398 -28.63 -14.35 -10.55
C ILE A 398 -27.41 -14.62 -9.67
N ALA A 399 -27.62 -15.09 -8.43
CA ALA A 399 -26.48 -15.43 -7.61
C ALA A 399 -25.70 -16.58 -8.27
N CYS A 400 -24.37 -16.46 -8.31
CA CYS A 400 -23.51 -17.45 -8.94
C CYS A 400 -23.79 -18.88 -8.45
N VAL A 401 -23.93 -19.02 -7.13
CA VAL A 401 -24.22 -20.31 -6.47
C VAL A 401 -25.62 -20.83 -6.79
N GLU A 402 -26.63 -19.95 -6.91
CA GLU A 402 -28.00 -20.34 -7.29
C GLU A 402 -28.05 -20.87 -8.73
N ALA A 403 -27.11 -20.44 -9.58
CA ALA A 403 -26.96 -20.91 -10.95
C ALA A 403 -26.13 -22.20 -11.08
N GLY A 404 -25.67 -22.78 -9.97
CA GLY A 404 -24.83 -23.99 -9.96
C GLY A 404 -23.35 -23.74 -10.28
N PHE A 405 -22.90 -22.49 -10.25
CA PHE A 405 -21.50 -22.10 -10.38
C PHE A 405 -20.86 -21.86 -9.01
N SER A 406 -19.54 -21.66 -8.95
CA SER A 406 -18.84 -21.34 -7.69
C SER A 406 -18.20 -19.95 -7.72
N CYS A 407 -18.05 -19.36 -6.54
CA CYS A 407 -17.39 -18.07 -6.38
C CYS A 407 -15.94 -18.28 -6.01
N GLU A 408 -15.03 -18.05 -6.95
CA GLU A 408 -13.60 -18.32 -6.81
C GLU A 408 -12.80 -17.07 -7.21
N ARG A 409 -11.48 -17.06 -6.96
CA ARG A 409 -10.61 -16.05 -7.56
C ARG A 409 -10.44 -16.32 -9.06
N LEU A 410 -10.06 -15.28 -9.83
CA LEU A 410 -9.87 -15.45 -11.27
C LEU A 410 -8.71 -16.41 -11.60
N SER A 411 -7.61 -16.34 -10.84
CA SER A 411 -6.45 -17.23 -10.99
C SER A 411 -6.86 -18.68 -10.78
N GLU A 412 -7.41 -18.99 -9.60
CA GLU A 412 -7.91 -20.32 -9.23
C GLU A 412 -8.91 -20.88 -10.24
N CYS A 413 -9.87 -20.04 -10.68
CA CYS A 413 -10.85 -20.43 -11.69
C CYS A 413 -10.18 -20.82 -13.00
N THR A 414 -9.19 -20.04 -13.46
CA THR A 414 -8.52 -20.27 -14.74
C THR A 414 -7.59 -21.48 -14.68
N GLU A 415 -6.88 -21.66 -13.56
CA GLU A 415 -6.01 -22.82 -13.30
C GLU A 415 -6.81 -24.12 -13.25
N ALA A 416 -8.03 -24.08 -12.69
CA ALA A 416 -8.98 -25.19 -12.73
C ALA A 416 -9.63 -25.42 -14.13
N GLY A 417 -9.21 -24.68 -15.16
CA GLY A 417 -9.77 -24.77 -16.52
C GLY A 417 -11.15 -24.13 -16.68
N GLY A 418 -11.55 -23.30 -15.71
CA GLY A 418 -12.79 -22.53 -15.71
C GLY A 418 -12.71 -21.21 -16.45
N VAL A 419 -13.88 -20.61 -16.66
CA VAL A 419 -14.04 -19.27 -17.22
C VAL A 419 -15.01 -18.45 -16.38
N LYS A 420 -14.77 -17.14 -16.30
CA LYS A 420 -15.71 -16.19 -15.68
C LYS A 420 -17.06 -16.24 -16.40
N ARG A 421 -18.15 -16.32 -15.63
CA ARG A 421 -19.53 -16.18 -16.12
C ARG A 421 -20.03 -14.76 -15.90
N GLU A 422 -20.32 -14.07 -17.00
CA GLU A 422 -20.93 -12.74 -16.97
C GLU A 422 -22.41 -12.81 -16.57
N GLY A 423 -22.92 -11.77 -15.91
CA GLY A 423 -24.32 -11.68 -15.48
C GLY A 423 -24.65 -12.43 -14.18
N TYR A 424 -23.64 -12.99 -13.50
CA TYR A 424 -23.79 -13.62 -12.18
C TYR A 424 -22.99 -12.86 -11.14
N ASP A 425 -23.54 -12.79 -9.93
CA ASP A 425 -22.90 -12.08 -8.83
C ASP A 425 -22.37 -13.04 -7.77
N CYS A 426 -21.18 -12.71 -7.25
CA CYS A 426 -20.61 -13.34 -6.07
C CYS A 426 -20.76 -12.41 -4.88
N PRO A 427 -21.09 -12.93 -3.67
CA PRO A 427 -21.24 -12.10 -2.49
C PRO A 427 -19.99 -11.26 -2.24
N SER A 428 -18.80 -11.86 -2.32
CA SER A 428 -17.54 -11.15 -2.17
C SER A 428 -17.26 -10.23 -3.36
N GLY A 429 -16.92 -8.97 -3.07
CA GLY A 429 -16.40 -8.04 -4.07
C GLY A 429 -15.08 -8.49 -4.72
N ALA A 430 -14.35 -9.43 -4.12
CA ALA A 430 -13.08 -9.96 -4.60
C ALA A 430 -13.19 -11.27 -5.41
N SER A 431 -14.26 -12.05 -5.26
CA SER A 431 -14.49 -13.27 -6.07
C SER A 431 -15.14 -12.98 -7.43
N ILE A 432 -15.03 -13.93 -8.37
CA ILE A 432 -15.76 -13.97 -9.64
C ILE A 432 -16.64 -15.21 -9.71
N CYS A 433 -17.65 -15.19 -10.56
CA CYS A 433 -18.45 -16.38 -10.81
C CYS A 433 -17.72 -17.31 -11.78
N CYS A 434 -17.23 -18.45 -11.29
CA CYS A 434 -16.45 -19.42 -12.05
C CYS A 434 -17.34 -20.54 -12.63
N SER A 435 -17.08 -20.92 -13.88
CA SER A 435 -17.82 -22.00 -14.55
C SER A 435 -17.55 -23.40 -13.99
N VAL A 436 -16.49 -23.57 -13.21
CA VAL A 436 -16.09 -24.84 -12.58
C VAL A 436 -15.91 -24.62 -11.08
N LYS A 437 -16.18 -25.66 -10.30
CA LYS A 437 -15.86 -25.67 -8.87
C LYS A 437 -14.38 -25.99 -8.72
N VAL A 438 -13.62 -25.16 -8.01
CA VAL A 438 -12.22 -25.45 -7.70
C VAL A 438 -12.19 -26.53 -6.62
N GLU A 439 -11.71 -27.72 -6.97
CA GLU A 439 -11.51 -28.81 -6.01
C GLU A 439 -10.28 -28.49 -5.16
N ARG A 440 -10.50 -28.16 -3.88
CA ARG A 440 -9.45 -27.99 -2.88
C ARG A 440 -9.25 -29.30 -2.14
N GLU A 441 -8.00 -29.66 -1.85
CA GLU A 441 -7.68 -30.82 -1.01
C GLU A 441 -8.32 -30.68 0.38
N SER A 442 -8.68 -31.79 1.03
CA SER A 442 -9.18 -31.74 2.41
C SER A 442 -8.08 -31.27 3.35
N CYS A 443 -8.45 -30.72 4.51
CA CYS A 443 -7.45 -30.21 5.45
C CYS A 443 -6.46 -31.31 5.88
N GLN A 444 -6.97 -32.54 6.05
CA GLN A 444 -6.16 -33.71 6.35
C GLN A 444 -5.18 -34.08 5.23
N ALA A 445 -5.60 -33.96 3.95
CA ALA A 445 -4.70 -34.21 2.81
C ALA A 445 -3.56 -33.19 2.73
N GLN A 446 -3.83 -31.96 3.16
CA GLN A 446 -2.84 -30.89 3.28
C GLN A 446 -1.99 -30.98 4.58
N ASN A 447 -2.11 -32.08 5.33
CA ASN A 447 -1.45 -32.30 6.63
C ASN A 447 -1.78 -31.25 7.71
N GLY A 448 -2.97 -30.65 7.66
CA GLY A 448 -3.44 -29.71 8.68
C GLY A 448 -4.63 -30.25 9.50
N ASN A 449 -5.09 -29.43 10.44
CA ASN A 449 -6.27 -29.68 11.26
C ASN A 449 -7.26 -28.51 11.18
N ILE A 450 -8.57 -28.78 11.28
CA ILE A 450 -9.59 -27.73 11.38
C ILE A 450 -9.71 -27.32 12.85
N CYS A 451 -9.50 -26.04 13.15
CA CYS A 451 -9.62 -25.52 14.51
C CYS A 451 -11.08 -25.40 14.95
N GLN A 452 -11.35 -25.63 16.23
CA GLN A 452 -12.68 -25.41 16.80
C GLN A 452 -13.04 -23.91 16.82
N THR A 453 -14.32 -23.58 17.01
CA THR A 453 -14.82 -22.19 16.99
C THR A 453 -14.18 -21.27 18.04
N ASP A 454 -13.62 -21.84 19.10
CA ASP A 454 -12.92 -21.17 20.19
C ASP A 454 -11.39 -21.29 20.11
N GLU A 455 -10.87 -21.86 19.03
CA GLU A 455 -9.45 -22.00 18.76
C GLU A 455 -9.02 -21.07 17.60
N ILE A 456 -7.75 -20.68 17.60
CA ILE A 456 -7.09 -20.01 16.47
C ILE A 456 -5.94 -20.89 15.98
N CYS A 457 -5.60 -20.76 14.71
CA CYS A 457 -4.44 -21.43 14.17
C CYS A 457 -3.15 -20.75 14.68
N ASP A 458 -2.37 -21.47 15.49
CA ASP A 458 -0.96 -21.18 15.77
C ASP A 458 -0.12 -21.90 14.70
N GLY A 459 0.00 -21.23 13.56
CA GLY A 459 0.61 -21.77 12.35
C GLY A 459 0.13 -21.06 11.09
N GLN A 460 0.20 -21.77 9.96
CA GLN A 460 -0.29 -21.26 8.68
C GLN A 460 -1.74 -21.69 8.46
N ALA A 461 -2.65 -20.74 8.34
CA ALA A 461 -4.03 -21.01 7.93
C ALA A 461 -4.11 -21.00 6.39
N ILE A 462 -4.58 -22.09 5.79
CA ILE A 462 -4.72 -22.24 4.34
C ILE A 462 -6.12 -22.74 3.97
N GLU A 463 -6.55 -22.49 2.74
CA GLU A 463 -7.87 -22.94 2.30
C GLU A 463 -7.90 -24.44 1.99
N SER A 464 -8.91 -25.13 2.53
CA SER A 464 -9.20 -26.53 2.18
C SER A 464 -10.62 -26.70 1.67
N GLY A 465 -10.91 -27.90 1.13
CA GLY A 465 -12.27 -28.28 0.75
C GLY A 465 -13.27 -28.26 1.91
N GLU A 466 -12.78 -28.23 3.14
CA GLU A 466 -13.56 -28.25 4.39
C GLU A 466 -13.55 -26.89 5.12
N GLY A 467 -12.90 -25.86 4.54
CA GLY A 467 -12.77 -24.52 5.13
C GLY A 467 -11.34 -24.18 5.52
N ALA A 468 -11.19 -23.31 6.53
CA ALA A 468 -9.89 -22.93 7.10
C ALA A 468 -9.14 -24.16 7.62
N CYS A 469 -7.99 -24.46 7.05
CA CYS A 469 -7.11 -25.53 7.48
C CYS A 469 -5.89 -24.97 8.18
N CYS A 470 -5.64 -25.40 9.42
CA CYS A 470 -4.45 -25.00 10.15
C CYS A 470 -3.31 -25.99 9.91
N ILE A 471 -2.27 -25.57 9.20
CA ILE A 471 -0.97 -26.24 9.24
C ILE A 471 -0.24 -25.73 10.48
N GLY A 472 -0.40 -26.45 11.59
CA GLY A 472 0.15 -26.09 12.89
C GLY A 472 -0.69 -26.65 14.02
N PHE A 473 -0.79 -25.88 15.10
CA PHE A 473 -1.59 -26.24 16.27
C PHE A 473 -2.79 -25.32 16.38
N CYS A 474 -3.96 -25.88 16.64
CA CYS A 474 -5.09 -25.08 17.09
C CYS A 474 -4.88 -24.78 18.57
N VAL A 475 -4.75 -23.50 18.89
CA VAL A 475 -4.61 -23.02 20.27
C VAL A 475 -5.87 -22.29 20.67
N PRO A 476 -6.31 -22.35 21.94
CA PRO A 476 -7.43 -21.54 22.40
C PRO A 476 -7.23 -20.08 22.00
N ALA A 477 -8.25 -19.47 21.41
CA ALA A 477 -8.22 -18.06 21.07
C ALA A 477 -7.77 -17.27 22.30
N PRO A 478 -6.75 -16.40 22.19
CA PRO A 478 -6.34 -15.58 23.31
C PRO A 478 -7.58 -14.85 23.78
N ILE A 479 -7.97 -15.10 25.03
CA ILE A 479 -9.01 -14.34 25.70
C ILE A 479 -8.50 -12.92 25.60
N ALA A 480 -9.19 -12.07 24.81
CA ALA A 480 -8.71 -10.74 24.48
C ALA A 480 -8.17 -10.10 25.76
N SER A 481 -6.84 -9.92 25.85
CA SER A 481 -6.27 -9.13 26.93
C SER A 481 -6.99 -7.80 26.84
N ASN A 482 -7.54 -7.35 27.96
CA ASN A 482 -8.19 -6.05 27.97
C ASN A 482 -7.15 -5.02 27.55
N VAL A 483 -7.39 -4.38 26.41
CA VAL A 483 -6.51 -3.36 25.79
C VAL A 483 -6.09 -2.29 26.82
N CYS A 484 -6.92 -2.10 27.85
CA CYS A 484 -6.61 -1.28 29.00
C CYS A 484 -5.36 -1.71 29.78
N GLU A 485 -5.18 -2.99 30.10
CA GLU A 485 -4.01 -3.47 30.86
C GLU A 485 -2.73 -3.39 30.03
N ASP A 486 -2.82 -3.65 28.71
CA ASP A 486 -1.68 -3.54 27.79
C ASP A 486 -1.16 -2.10 27.66
N LEU A 487 -2.03 -1.10 27.85
CA LEU A 487 -1.67 0.32 27.93
C LEU A 487 -1.19 0.76 29.33
N GLY A 488 -1.07 -0.18 30.27
CA GLY A 488 -0.75 0.10 31.67
C GLY A 488 -1.90 0.76 32.45
N GLY A 489 -3.12 0.63 31.95
CA GLY A 489 -4.36 1.04 32.61
C GLY A 489 -4.98 -0.10 33.43
N SER A 490 -6.11 0.21 34.07
CA SER A 490 -6.90 -0.78 34.82
C SER A 490 -8.38 -0.59 34.52
N CYS A 491 -9.10 -1.69 34.35
CA CYS A 491 -10.55 -1.67 34.14
C CYS A 491 -11.26 -1.50 35.49
N LEU A 492 -11.95 -0.37 35.65
CA LEU A 492 -12.66 0.00 36.89
C LEU A 492 -14.06 0.52 36.57
N ASP A 493 -14.99 0.47 37.53
CA ASP A 493 -16.34 1.04 37.35
C ASP A 493 -16.33 2.58 37.29
N SER A 494 -15.26 3.20 37.81
CA SER A 494 -14.99 4.64 37.71
C SER A 494 -13.49 4.88 37.87
N CYS A 495 -12.95 5.87 37.16
CA CYS A 495 -11.54 6.24 37.27
C CYS A 495 -11.30 7.08 38.53
N GLY A 496 -10.21 6.80 39.24
CA GLY A 496 -9.82 7.62 40.40
C GLY A 496 -9.27 8.99 39.97
N ASP A 497 -9.12 9.91 40.92
CA ASP A 497 -8.67 11.29 40.68
C ASP A 497 -7.30 11.44 39.97
N ASN A 498 -6.50 10.36 39.93
CA ASN A 498 -5.19 10.32 39.29
C ASN A 498 -5.18 9.50 37.99
N GLN A 499 -6.34 9.20 37.44
CA GLN A 499 -6.53 8.40 36.22
C GLN A 499 -7.43 9.15 35.23
N GLU A 500 -7.17 8.99 33.94
CA GLU A 500 -8.01 9.49 32.85
C GLU A 500 -8.73 8.33 32.18
N GLU A 501 -9.99 8.58 31.79
CA GLU A 501 -10.78 7.64 31.02
C GLU A 501 -10.26 7.58 29.58
N SER A 502 -9.93 6.38 29.13
CA SER A 502 -9.48 6.11 27.76
C SER A 502 -10.63 5.57 26.92
N SER A 503 -10.58 5.79 25.59
CA SER A 503 -11.55 5.25 24.63
C SER A 503 -11.47 3.73 24.43
N GLU A 504 -10.62 3.03 25.18
CA GLU A 504 -10.39 1.60 25.05
C GLU A 504 -11.38 0.78 25.87
N SER A 505 -11.88 -0.32 25.30
CA SER A 505 -12.92 -1.15 25.91
C SER A 505 -12.36 -2.10 26.97
N CYS A 506 -13.02 -2.12 28.14
CA CYS A 506 -12.83 -3.14 29.17
C CYS A 506 -13.95 -4.18 29.13
N SER A 507 -13.64 -5.41 29.54
CA SER A 507 -14.65 -6.45 29.72
C SER A 507 -15.57 -6.08 30.89
N ASN A 508 -16.89 -6.33 30.76
CA ASN A 508 -17.92 -6.18 31.82
C ASN A 508 -18.34 -4.75 32.23
N ASN A 509 -18.65 -3.85 31.28
CA ASN A 509 -19.15 -2.48 31.55
C ASN A 509 -18.21 -1.57 32.37
N GLN A 510 -16.95 -1.96 32.54
CA GLN A 510 -15.95 -1.14 33.19
C GLN A 510 -15.39 -0.12 32.21
N ILE A 511 -14.88 1.00 32.72
CA ILE A 511 -14.18 2.01 31.95
C ILE A 511 -12.66 1.80 32.09
N CYS A 512 -11.92 2.07 31.01
CA CYS A 512 -10.48 1.95 31.04
C CYS A 512 -9.83 3.16 31.69
N CYS A 513 -9.17 2.95 32.82
CA CYS A 513 -8.55 4.01 33.60
C CYS A 513 -7.03 3.95 33.46
N ILE A 514 -6.47 4.90 32.73
CA ILE A 514 -5.01 5.01 32.54
C ILE A 514 -4.48 6.04 33.52
N GLY A 515 -3.38 5.71 34.23
CA GLY A 515 -2.75 6.66 35.14
C GLY A 515 -2.37 7.94 34.40
N ILE A 516 -2.81 9.10 34.91
CA ILE A 516 -2.37 10.40 34.42
C ILE A 516 -0.87 10.45 34.69
N LYS A 517 -0.06 10.21 33.65
CA LYS A 517 1.37 10.47 33.75
C LYS A 517 1.45 11.95 34.06
N SER A 518 1.75 12.28 35.33
CA SER A 518 1.93 13.65 35.77
C SER A 518 3.07 14.24 34.94
N SER A 519 2.64 14.85 33.84
CA SER A 519 3.46 15.50 32.87
C SER A 519 4.12 16.62 33.65
N GLY A 520 5.37 16.39 34.08
CA GLY A 520 6.21 17.36 34.77
C GLY A 520 6.55 18.60 33.92
N PHE A 521 5.76 18.89 32.88
CA PHE A 521 5.86 20.06 32.03
C PHE A 521 5.38 21.34 32.72
N GLY A 522 4.63 21.26 33.82
CA GLY A 522 4.20 22.45 34.59
C GLY A 522 5.38 23.28 35.14
N LYS A 523 6.46 22.64 35.60
CA LYS A 523 7.63 23.38 36.14
C LYS A 523 8.47 24.02 35.02
N ILE A 524 8.60 23.35 33.87
CA ILE A 524 9.37 23.87 32.73
C ILE A 524 8.65 25.08 32.11
N TRP A 525 7.33 25.03 31.97
CA TRP A 525 6.55 26.16 31.45
C TRP A 525 6.58 27.38 32.36
N ILE A 526 6.55 27.21 33.69
CA ILE A 526 6.71 28.32 34.64
C ILE A 526 8.10 28.96 34.51
N ILE A 527 9.16 28.16 34.36
CA ILE A 527 10.52 28.67 34.15
C ILE A 527 10.62 29.43 32.82
N ILE A 528 10.02 28.91 31.74
CA ILE A 528 9.96 29.60 30.43
C ILE A 528 9.20 30.92 30.54
N LEU A 529 8.06 30.94 31.26
CA LEU A 529 7.26 32.15 31.42
C LEU A 529 7.98 33.23 32.25
N ILE A 530 8.68 32.84 33.32
CA ILE A 530 9.53 33.74 34.11
C ILE A 530 10.69 34.27 33.25
N LEU A 531 11.35 33.41 32.47
CA LEU A 531 12.41 33.80 31.55
C LEU A 531 11.92 34.84 30.53
N LEU A 532 10.71 34.65 29.99
CA LEU A 532 10.11 35.54 29.00
C LEU A 532 9.77 36.91 29.61
N ILE A 533 9.26 36.95 30.84
CA ILE A 533 9.03 38.20 31.58
C ILE A 533 10.35 38.95 31.81
N VAL A 534 11.42 38.25 32.19
CA VAL A 534 12.75 38.86 32.37
C VAL A 534 13.30 39.41 31.06
N ILE A 535 13.15 38.69 29.94
CA ILE A 535 13.57 39.17 28.62
C ILE A 535 12.80 40.42 28.20
N VAL A 536 11.49 40.48 28.47
CA VAL A 536 10.68 41.67 28.20
C VAL A 536 11.10 42.85 29.08
N ALA A 537 11.33 42.63 30.38
CA ALA A 537 11.82 43.67 31.29
C ALA A 537 13.21 44.19 30.88
N LEU A 538 14.13 43.30 30.51
CA LEU A 538 15.44 43.66 29.97
C LEU A 538 15.30 44.39 28.62
N GLY A 539 14.37 43.99 27.76
CA GLY A 539 14.08 44.67 26.50
C GLY A 539 13.56 46.10 26.70
N ILE A 540 12.78 46.34 27.76
CA ILE A 540 12.32 47.68 28.14
C ILE A 540 13.47 48.50 28.73
N PHE A 541 14.29 47.92 29.61
CA PHE A 541 15.39 48.63 30.27
C PHE A 541 16.55 48.96 29.29
N PHE A 542 16.90 48.02 28.42
CA PHE A 542 17.94 48.19 27.40
C PHE A 542 17.40 48.69 26.06
N ARG A 543 16.18 49.23 26.04
CA ARG A 543 15.51 49.72 24.82
C ARG A 543 16.38 50.67 24.00
N ASP A 544 17.15 51.54 24.66
CA ASP A 544 18.01 52.51 23.97
C ASP A 544 19.31 51.88 23.42
N LYS A 545 19.85 50.86 24.11
CA LYS A 545 21.02 50.09 23.61
C LYS A 545 20.66 49.11 22.51
N LEU A 546 19.48 48.48 22.58
CA LEU A 546 18.97 47.58 21.53
C LEU A 546 18.69 48.34 20.23
N ARG A 547 18.25 49.60 20.31
CA ARG A 547 18.09 50.47 19.13
C ARG A 547 19.42 50.70 18.41
N LEU A 548 20.48 51.04 19.16
CA LEU A 548 21.83 51.24 18.59
C LEU A 548 22.39 49.95 17.98
N TRP A 549 22.19 48.79 18.63
CA TRP A 549 22.63 47.50 18.11
C TRP A 549 21.85 47.05 16.85
N TRP A 550 20.55 47.35 16.78
CA TRP A 550 19.75 47.03 15.60
C TRP A 550 20.08 47.91 14.40
N PHE A 551 20.48 49.18 14.62
CA PHE A 551 20.96 50.06 13.56
C PHE A 551 22.35 49.67 13.03
N THR A 552 23.26 49.15 13.86
CA THR A 552 24.57 48.67 13.39
C THR A 552 24.48 47.34 12.64
N LYS A 553 23.51 46.47 12.97
CA LYS A 553 23.36 45.16 12.30
C LYS A 553 22.57 45.22 10.98
N ARG A 554 21.91 46.35 10.68
CA ARG A 554 21.16 46.56 9.42
C ARG A 554 21.89 47.42 8.38
N GLY A 555 23.10 47.88 8.67
CA GLY A 555 23.98 48.61 7.75
C GLY A 555 24.97 47.70 7.00
N LYS A 556 24.49 46.79 6.16
CA LYS A 556 25.28 46.20 5.06
C LYS A 556 24.40 46.17 3.80
N SER A 557 24.17 47.36 3.25
CA SER A 557 23.73 47.54 1.87
C SER A 557 24.89 47.19 0.95
N SER A 558 24.70 46.17 0.12
CA SER A 558 25.58 45.84 -0.99
C SER A 558 25.58 46.97 -2.02
N ALA A 559 26.71 47.67 -2.13
CA ALA A 559 26.96 48.61 -3.21
C ALA A 559 27.11 47.81 -4.52
N SER A 560 26.17 48.03 -5.45
CA SER A 560 26.36 47.61 -6.85
C SER A 560 27.32 48.58 -7.54
N PRO A 561 28.25 48.11 -8.39
CA PRO A 561 29.19 48.97 -9.09
C PRO A 561 28.47 49.73 -10.21
N VAL A 562 28.51 51.07 -10.12
CA VAL A 562 28.07 51.97 -11.18
C VAL A 562 29.13 52.01 -12.28
N THR A 563 28.70 51.64 -13.47
CA THR A 563 29.36 51.76 -14.76
C THR A 563 29.73 53.21 -15.08
N ARG A 564 31.00 53.45 -15.41
CA ARG A 564 31.50 54.72 -15.98
C ARG A 564 31.62 54.60 -17.50
N THR A 565 30.91 55.48 -18.20
CA THR A 565 31.11 55.83 -19.61
C THR A 565 32.06 57.03 -19.71
N GLY A 566 33.04 56.98 -20.63
CA GLY A 566 33.84 58.14 -21.01
C GLY A 566 35.24 57.87 -21.62
N MET A 567 35.28 57.35 -22.85
CA MET A 567 36.06 57.80 -24.04
C MET A 567 37.61 58.11 -23.98
N PRO A 568 38.32 58.29 -25.14
CA PRO A 568 39.53 57.53 -25.60
C PRO A 568 40.84 58.40 -25.52
N PRO A 569 42.04 58.16 -26.16
CA PRO A 569 42.38 57.29 -27.31
C PRO A 569 43.80 56.63 -27.38
N ARG A 570 44.05 56.00 -28.56
CA ARG A 570 45.34 55.76 -29.27
C ARG A 570 46.16 54.50 -28.97
N GLY A 571 46.40 53.73 -30.05
CA GLY A 571 47.72 53.16 -30.35
C GLY A 571 47.71 51.67 -30.76
N PRO A 572 48.59 51.22 -31.68
CA PRO A 572 48.26 50.17 -32.65
C PRO A 572 49.13 48.88 -32.45
N PRO A 573 49.31 48.00 -33.46
CA PRO A 573 48.99 46.57 -33.36
C PRO A 573 50.21 45.67 -33.12
N GLY A 574 49.97 44.45 -32.64
CA GLY A 574 50.96 43.36 -32.68
C GLY A 574 50.26 42.05 -32.39
N GLU A 575 49.99 41.23 -33.41
CA GLU A 575 50.88 40.14 -33.83
C GLU A 575 51.42 39.33 -32.64
N THR A 576 50.93 38.11 -32.43
CA THR A 576 51.67 36.88 -32.77
C THR A 576 51.10 35.64 -32.08
N ARG A 577 50.91 34.60 -32.90
CA ARG A 577 51.37 33.20 -32.73
C ARG A 577 50.92 32.40 -31.49
N LEU A 578 50.07 31.39 -31.74
CA LEU A 578 50.39 29.94 -31.85
C LEU A 578 51.35 29.28 -30.81
N PRO A 579 51.29 27.94 -30.62
CA PRO A 579 50.86 27.14 -29.44
C PRO A 579 52.12 26.54 -28.74
N PRO A 580 52.28 25.27 -28.29
CA PRO A 580 51.40 24.16 -27.84
C PRO A 580 51.84 23.48 -26.50
N ARG A 581 51.10 22.42 -26.11
CA ARG A 581 51.53 21.19 -25.39
C ARG A 581 52.17 21.30 -23.99
N MET A 582 51.58 20.60 -23.01
CA MET A 582 52.11 19.36 -22.42
C MET A 582 51.23 18.83 -21.27
N GLN A 583 50.92 17.53 -21.31
CA GLN A 583 50.63 16.73 -20.10
C GLN A 583 51.93 16.56 -19.29
N PRO A 584 51.86 16.34 -17.96
CA PRO A 584 51.92 14.94 -17.50
C PRO A 584 51.13 14.60 -16.21
N MET A 585 50.73 13.34 -16.15
CA MET A 585 50.73 12.39 -15.01
C MET A 585 50.34 12.81 -13.58
N PHE A 586 49.34 12.06 -13.07
CA PHE A 586 49.18 11.42 -11.76
C PHE A 586 49.44 12.21 -10.44
N ALA A 587 48.39 12.32 -9.64
CA ALA A 587 48.45 12.07 -8.19
C ALA A 587 47.06 11.66 -7.66
N GLN A 588 46.86 10.35 -7.49
CA GLN A 588 45.77 9.76 -6.73
C GLN A 588 45.94 10.17 -5.26
N ARG A 589 45.00 10.94 -4.72
CA ARG A 589 44.95 11.24 -3.29
C ARG A 589 44.14 10.15 -2.59
N ASN A 590 44.84 9.20 -1.98
CA ASN A 590 44.26 8.31 -0.97
C ASN A 590 43.68 9.16 0.16
N ARG A 591 42.35 9.16 0.31
CA ARG A 591 41.69 9.63 1.52
C ARG A 591 41.70 8.50 2.53
N LEU A 592 42.39 8.72 3.65
CA LEU A 592 42.30 7.89 4.84
C LEU A 592 40.86 7.91 5.38
N PRO A 593 40.32 6.79 5.88
CA PRO A 593 39.03 6.78 6.56
C PRO A 593 39.15 7.51 7.90
N ILE A 594 38.25 8.45 8.14
CA ILE A 594 38.03 9.07 9.45
C ILE A 594 37.39 8.00 10.32
N GLY A 595 38.12 7.55 11.35
CA GLY A 595 37.62 6.58 12.33
C GLY A 595 36.48 7.19 13.14
N GLY A 596 35.26 6.70 12.90
CA GLY A 596 34.13 6.92 13.78
C GLY A 596 34.34 6.13 15.08
N GLU A 597 33.95 6.74 16.19
CA GLU A 597 33.94 6.15 17.52
C GLU A 597 33.12 4.86 17.48
N LYS A 598 33.77 3.72 17.79
CA LYS A 598 33.10 2.41 17.80
C LYS A 598 32.06 2.38 18.90
N ASP A 599 30.84 2.05 18.51
CA ASP A 599 29.72 1.83 19.40
C ASP A 599 29.97 0.58 20.26
N LYS A 600 30.19 0.79 21.56
CA LYS A 600 30.54 -0.26 22.52
C LYS A 600 29.43 -1.30 22.67
N ASP A 601 28.18 -0.89 22.44
CA ASP A 601 27.03 -1.78 22.58
C ASP A 601 26.99 -2.82 21.45
N MET A 602 27.49 -2.49 20.26
CA MET A 602 27.54 -3.42 19.14
C MET A 602 28.66 -4.46 19.29
N ASP A 603 29.82 -4.08 19.84
CA ASP A 603 30.92 -5.03 20.11
C ASP A 603 30.53 -6.01 21.25
N ASP A 604 29.79 -5.57 22.28
CA ASP A 604 29.29 -6.46 23.35
C ASP A 604 28.21 -7.42 22.84
N THR A 605 27.36 -6.98 21.92
CA THR A 605 26.34 -7.85 21.29
C THR A 605 26.99 -8.95 20.44
N MET A 606 27.99 -8.59 19.63
CA MET A 606 28.73 -9.55 18.81
C MET A 606 29.57 -10.52 19.65
N ARG A 607 30.05 -10.08 20.80
CA ARG A 607 30.73 -10.95 21.76
C ARG A 607 29.77 -11.95 22.41
N LYS A 608 28.57 -11.50 22.81
CA LYS A 608 27.51 -12.38 23.35
C LYS A 608 27.07 -13.45 22.34
N LEU A 609 26.91 -13.07 21.08
CA LEU A 609 26.56 -14.01 20.00
C LEU A 609 27.65 -15.06 19.77
N ARG A 610 28.92 -14.70 19.91
CA ARG A 610 30.05 -15.66 19.84
C ARG A 610 30.14 -16.58 21.03
N GLU A 611 29.75 -16.12 22.21
CA GLU A 611 29.72 -16.95 23.43
C GLU A 611 28.54 -17.93 23.43
N MET A 612 27.43 -17.61 22.75
CA MET A 612 26.28 -18.51 22.58
C MET A 612 26.44 -19.55 21.44
N SER A 613 27.47 -19.42 20.60
CA SER A 613 27.74 -20.38 19.50
C SER A 613 28.78 -21.45 19.87
N ARG A 614 29.20 -21.52 21.13
CA ARG A 614 29.99 -22.60 21.73
C ARG A 614 29.13 -23.35 22.72
#